data_AF-A0A1Y1RNK1-F1
#
_entry.id   AF-A0A1Y1RNK1-F1
#
_cell.length_a   1.000
_cell.length_b   1.000
_cell.length_c   1.000
_cell.angle_alpha   90.00
_cell.angle_beta   90.00
_cell.angle_gamma   90.00
#
_symmetry.space_group_name_H-M   'P 1'
#
loop_
_entity.id
_entity.type
_entity.pdbx_description
1 polymer ?
#
loop_
_entity_poly.entity_id
_entity_poly.type
_entity_poly.pdbx_seq_one_letter_code
_entity_poly.pdbx_strand_id
1 'polypeptide(L)' 'MVMSAVEVKFDEQTKRDLEVLCQELGITVSDAFSMFARKMVREQRIPFKISLDPLYSEANVSMLLRLGEVIS' A
#
# COMPACT_ATOMS: atom_id res chain seq x y z
N MET A 1 -8.55 -20.39 -17.83
CA MET A 1 -8.07 -19.51 -16.75
C MET A 1 -6.95 -20.24 -16.03
N VAL A 2 -5.75 -19.68 -15.97
CA VAL A 2 -4.64 -20.28 -15.22
C VAL A 2 -4.74 -19.80 -13.78
N MET A 3 -4.72 -20.73 -12.82
CA MET A 3 -4.60 -20.40 -11.41
C MET A 3 -3.13 -20.48 -11.02
N SER A 4 -2.62 -19.38 -10.49
CA SER A 4 -1.24 -19.28 -9.99
C SER A 4 -1.30 -19.08 -8.47
N ALA A 5 -0.52 -19.85 -7.73
CA ALA A 5 -0.40 -19.71 -6.28
C ALA A 5 0.69 -18.69 -5.92
N VAL A 6 0.47 -17.94 -4.85
CA VAL A 6 1.45 -17.01 -4.27
C VAL A 6 1.58 -17.36 -2.79
N GLU A 7 2.82 -17.50 -2.31
CA GLU A 7 3.11 -17.68 -0.89
C GLU A 7 3.45 -16.32 -0.28
N VAL A 8 2.71 -15.91 0.75
CA VAL A 8 2.96 -14.67 1.50
C VAL A 8 3.26 -15.03 2.95
N LYS A 9 4.37 -14.52 3.47
CA LYS A 9 4.81 -14.76 4.85
C LYS A 9 4.40 -13.59 5.73
N PHE A 10 3.91 -13.91 6.92
CA PHE A 10 3.53 -12.97 7.96
C PHE A 10 4.20 -13.40 9.26
N ASP A 11 4.48 -12.44 10.15
CA ASP A 11 4.68 -12.77 11.55
C ASP A 11 3.35 -13.24 12.16
N GLU A 12 3.46 -13.89 13.31
CA GLU A 12 2.33 -14.54 13.96
C GLU A 12 1.23 -13.56 14.36
N GLN A 13 1.59 -12.36 14.82
CA GLN A 13 0.63 -11.37 15.28
C GLN A 13 -0.13 -10.76 14.10
N THR A 14 0.59 -10.30 13.07
CA THR A 14 -0.02 -9.74 11.86
C THR A 14 -0.97 -10.72 11.18
N LYS A 15 -0.61 -12.01 11.15
CA LYS A 15 -1.49 -13.05 10.59
C LYS A 15 -2.81 -13.14 11.36
N ARG A 16 -2.75 -13.19 12.69
CA ARG A 16 -3.95 -13.28 13.54
C ARG A 16 -4.84 -12.05 13.36
N ASP A 17 -4.25 -10.85 13.37
CA ASP A 17 -5.00 -9.60 13.20
C ASP A 17 -5.68 -9.53 11.83
N LEU A 18 -4.98 -9.98 10.78
CA LEU A 18 -5.54 -10.07 9.43
C LEU A 18 -6.71 -11.07 9.35
N GLU A 19 -6.59 -12.23 9.98
CA GLU A 19 -7.64 -13.26 10.00
C GLU A 19 -8.89 -12.75 10.72
N VAL A 20 -8.74 -12.11 11.88
CA VAL A 20 -9.85 -11.50 12.65
C VAL A 20 -10.53 -10.41 11.82
N LEU A 21 -9.77 -9.49 11.22
CA LEU A 21 -10.31 -8.44 10.38
C LEU A 21 -11.10 -9.00 9.19
N CYS A 22 -10.55 -10.00 8.50
CA CYS A 22 -11.24 -10.63 7.36
C CYS A 22 -12.55 -11.31 7.80
N GLN A 23 -12.56 -11.94 8.98
CA GLN A 23 -13.75 -12.55 9.56
C GLN A 23 -14.83 -11.51 9.87
N GLU A 24 -14.47 -10.37 10.45
CA GLU A 24 -15.40 -9.26 10.71
C GLU A 24 -15.97 -8.65 9.41
N LEU A 25 -15.13 -8.57 8.37
CA LEU A 25 -15.53 -8.09 7.05
C LEU A 25 -16.33 -9.13 6.23
N GLY A 26 -16.42 -10.38 6.69
CA GLY A 26 -17.11 -11.46 5.99
C GLY A 26 -16.41 -11.93 4.71
N ILE A 27 -15.09 -11.78 4.63
CA ILE A 27 -14.27 -12.18 3.46
C ILE A 27 -13.16 -13.13 3.89
N THR A 28 -12.60 -13.88 2.94
CA THR A 28 -11.37 -14.65 3.19
C THR A 28 -10.14 -13.79 2.97
N VAL A 29 -8.99 -14.21 3.54
CA VAL A 29 -7.70 -13.58 3.27
C VAL A 29 -7.38 -13.60 1.76
N SER A 30 -7.76 -14.68 1.06
CA SER A 30 -7.58 -14.81 -0.40
C SER A 30 -8.41 -13.77 -1.18
N ASP A 31 -9.63 -13.49 -0.73
CA ASP A 31 -10.48 -12.45 -1.33
C ASP A 31 -9.85 -11.07 -1.15
N ALA A 32 -9.34 -10.77 0.06
CA ALA A 32 -8.65 -9.53 0.34
C ALA A 32 -7.42 -9.33 -0.58
N PHE A 33 -6.59 -10.37 -0.76
CA PHE A 33 -5.46 -10.33 -1.69
C PHE A 33 -5.89 -10.16 -3.14
N SER A 34 -6.96 -10.84 -3.54
CA SER A 34 -7.51 -10.71 -4.89
C SER A 34 -8.02 -9.29 -5.16
N MET A 35 -8.71 -8.68 -4.19
CA MET A 35 -9.15 -7.28 -4.26
C MET A 35 -7.96 -6.32 -4.34
N PHE A 36 -6.95 -6.54 -3.50
CA PHE A 36 -5.72 -5.77 -3.48
C PHE A 36 -5.02 -5.78 -4.86
N ALA A 37 -4.81 -6.98 -5.42
CA ALA A 37 -4.19 -7.15 -6.73
C ALA A 37 -5.01 -6.48 -7.85
N ARG A 38 -6.33 -6.66 -7.87
CA ARG A 38 -7.21 -6.01 -8.85
C ARG A 38 -7.16 -4.49 -8.76
N LYS A 39 -7.14 -3.95 -7.55
CA LYS A 39 -7.03 -2.50 -7.31
C LYS A 39 -5.68 -1.96 -7.79
N MET A 40 -4.58 -2.67 -7.53
CA MET A 40 -3.25 -2.33 -8.04
C MET A 40 -3.22 -2.25 -9.56
N VAL A 41 -3.71 -3.29 -10.24
CA VAL A 41 -3.71 -3.36 -11.71
C VAL A 41 -4.57 -2.24 -12.30
N ARG A 42 -5.73 -1.95 -11.70
CA ARG A 42 -6.63 -0.90 -12.18
C ARG A 42 -6.05 0.50 -12.02
N GLU A 43 -5.33 0.75 -10.93
CA GLU A 43 -4.82 2.09 -10.59
C GLU A 43 -3.34 2.29 -10.91
N GLN A 44 -2.67 1.24 -11.40
CA GLN A 44 -1.23 1.23 -11.73
C GLN A 44 -0.34 1.75 -10.59
N ARG A 45 -0.76 1.49 -9.34
CA ARG A 45 -0.07 1.92 -8.12
C ARG A 45 -0.45 1.03 -6.95
N ILE A 46 0.34 1.08 -5.88
CA ILE A 46 -0.02 0.43 -4.62
C ILE A 46 -1.21 1.16 -3.99
N PRO A 47 -2.29 0.44 -3.60
CA PRO A 47 -3.56 1.03 -3.18
C PRO A 47 -3.58 1.42 -1.69
N PHE A 48 -2.45 1.91 -1.21
CA PHE A 48 -2.30 2.58 0.08
C PHE A 48 -1.15 3.57 -0.05
N LYS A 49 -1.11 4.56 0.84
CA LYS A 49 -0.02 5.52 0.87
C LYS A 49 1.23 4.84 1.41
N ILE A 50 2.21 4.60 0.54
CA ILE A 50 3.54 4.16 0.97
C ILE A 50 4.26 5.41 1.48
N SER A 51 4.64 5.40 2.75
CA SER A 51 5.36 6.53 3.37
C SER A 51 6.73 6.04 3.80
N LEU A 52 7.75 6.43 3.05
CA LEU A 52 9.18 6.29 3.35
C LEU A 52 9.88 7.43 2.60
N ASP A 53 9.64 8.69 2.97
CA ASP A 53 9.84 9.75 1.97
C ASP A 53 11.23 10.43 1.97
N PRO A 54 12.07 10.25 0.92
CA PRO A 54 13.19 11.15 0.61
C PRO A 54 12.73 12.45 -0.09
N LEU A 55 11.50 12.52 -0.62
CA LEU A 55 10.94 13.67 -1.34
C LEU A 55 10.47 14.79 -0.38
N TYR A 56 10.02 14.45 0.82
CA TYR A 56 9.88 15.34 1.98
C TYR A 56 11.12 15.32 2.91
N SER A 57 12.31 14.95 2.39
CA SER A 57 13.55 15.27 3.14
C SER A 57 13.67 16.79 3.29
N GLU A 58 14.27 17.27 4.38
CA GLU A 58 14.48 18.71 4.61
C GLU A 58 15.11 19.41 3.40
N ALA A 59 16.00 18.72 2.69
CA ALA A 59 16.65 19.20 1.47
C ALA A 59 15.66 19.46 0.33
N ASN A 60 14.71 18.54 0.09
CA ASN A 60 13.73 18.70 -0.99
C ASN A 60 12.63 19.70 -0.60
N VAL A 61 12.23 19.78 0.67
CA VAL A 61 11.28 20.79 1.17
C VAL A 61 11.84 22.20 1.03
N SER A 62 13.10 22.41 1.42
CA SER A 62 13.75 23.72 1.27
C SER A 62 13.89 24.15 -0.20
N MET A 63 14.11 23.21 -1.12
CA MET A 63 14.13 23.50 -2.56
C MET A 63 12.74 23.88 -3.10
N LEU A 64 11.68 23.19 -2.67
CA LEU A 64 10.31 23.51 -3.07
C LEU A 64 9.84 24.89 -2.57
N LEU A 65 10.21 25.26 -1.32
CA LEU A 65 9.92 26.59 -0.77
C LEU A 65 10.61 27.70 -1.58
N ARG A 66 11.90 27.51 -1.91
CA ARG A 66 12.65 28.45 -2.76
C ARG A 66 12.06 28.60 -4.16
N LEU A 67 11.58 27.52 -4.77
CA LEU A 67 10.91 27.59 -6.07
C LEU A 67 9.57 28.35 -5.99
N GLY A 68 8.84 28.22 -4.89
CA GLY A 68 7.61 28.98 -4.64
C GLY A 68 7.85 30.48 -4.46
N GLU A 69 8.97 30.87 -3.84
CA GLU A 69 9.36 32.28 -3.66
C GLU A 69 9.82 32.96 -4.96
N VAL A 70 10.37 32.21 -5.92
CA VAL A 70 10.86 32.76 -7.20
C VAL A 70 9.73 33.00 -8.22
N ILE A 71 8.56 32.39 -7.99
CA ILE A 71 7.41 32.46 -8.91
C ILE A 71 6.34 33.45 -8.40
N SER A 72 6.54 34.08 -7.23
CA SER A 72 5.71 35.17 -6.69
C SER A 72 6.35 36.54 -6.86
#